data_AF-A0A660PKU1-F1
#
_entry.id   AF-A0A660PKU1-F1
#
_cell.length_a   1.000
_cell.length_b   1.000
_cell.length_c   1.000
_cell.angle_alpha   90.00
_cell.angle_beta   90.00
_cell.angle_gamma   90.00
#
_symmetry.space_group_name_H-M   'P 1'
#
loop_
_entity.id
_entity.type
_entity.pdbx_description
1 polymer ?
#
loop_
_entity_poly.entity_id
_entity_poly.type
_entity_poly.pdbx_seq_one_letter_code
_entity_poly.pdbx_strand_id
1 'polypeptide(L)'
;MRFTNQKGFTLIELVIIIVILGILASVAIPKYRSIVAESKEAACKGALGSLRSAISIYYANTAVTTGTATWPPIDSVRTVGVVLEQDIPDNPYQTNAPDSIVTGVTKGTIVGTRGGWAYKASTGEIWPNTNTVGENDW
;
A
#
# COMPACT_ATOMS: atom_id res chain seq x y z
N MET A 1 -48.51 -18.62 39.65
CA MET A 1 -48.22 -18.70 38.20
C MET A 1 -47.60 -17.38 37.77
N ARG A 2 -46.39 -17.41 37.21
CA ARG A 2 -45.65 -16.21 36.80
C ARG A 2 -45.88 -16.00 35.30
N PHE A 3 -46.63 -14.96 34.92
CA PHE A 3 -46.80 -14.59 33.51
C PHE A 3 -45.50 -13.94 33.01
N THR A 4 -44.66 -14.71 32.33
CA THR A 4 -43.54 -14.15 31.55
C THR A 4 -44.12 -13.48 30.30
N ASN A 5 -44.12 -12.16 30.30
CA ASN A 5 -44.60 -11.32 29.20
C ASN A 5 -43.59 -11.38 28.04
N GLN A 6 -43.66 -12.43 27.22
CA GLN A 6 -42.86 -12.56 26.00
C GLN A 6 -43.41 -11.60 24.95
N LYS A 7 -42.89 -10.36 24.91
CA LYS A 7 -43.12 -9.44 23.80
C LYS A 7 -42.29 -9.91 22.61
N GLY A 8 -42.94 -10.53 21.62
CA GLY A 8 -42.33 -10.82 20.32
C GLY A 8 -42.15 -9.53 19.51
N PHE A 9 -41.11 -9.49 18.67
CA PHE A 9 -40.92 -8.41 17.69
C PHE A 9 -42.07 -8.39 16.68
N THR A 10 -42.53 -7.20 16.30
CA THR A 10 -43.54 -7.06 15.25
C THR A 10 -42.89 -7.15 13.86
N LEU A 11 -43.62 -7.67 12.88
CA LEU A 11 -43.18 -7.68 11.48
C LEU A 11 -42.91 -6.25 10.97
N ILE A 12 -43.70 -5.27 11.43
CA ILE A 12 -43.52 -3.87 11.03
C ILE A 12 -42.23 -3.27 11.58
N GLU A 13 -41.82 -3.62 12.81
CA GLU A 13 -40.52 -3.21 13.36
C GLU A 13 -39.39 -3.73 12.49
N LEU A 14 -39.39 -5.01 12.15
CA LEU A 14 -38.36 -5.60 11.29
C LEU A 14 -38.28 -4.89 9.93
N VAL A 15 -39.43 -4.61 9.30
CA VAL A 15 -39.51 -3.93 8.00
C VAL A 15 -38.95 -2.52 8.06
N ILE A 16 -39.32 -1.72 9.08
CA ILE A 16 -38.80 -0.35 9.22
C ILE A 16 -37.28 -0.37 9.46
N ILE A 17 -36.78 -1.33 10.23
CA ILE A 17 -35.34 -1.46 10.52
C ILE A 17 -34.54 -1.73 9.25
N ILE A 18 -34.96 -2.68 8.41
CA ILE A 18 -34.25 -2.96 7.15
C ILE A 18 -34.32 -1.78 6.17
N VAL A 19 -35.41 -1.01 6.17
CA VAL A 19 -35.53 0.21 5.36
C VAL A 19 -34.53 1.27 5.82
N ILE A 20 -34.46 1.54 7.12
CA ILE A 20 -33.50 2.50 7.68
C ILE A 20 -32.06 2.04 7.41
N LEU A 21 -31.74 0.77 7.63
CA LEU A 21 -30.42 0.20 7.33
C LEU A 21 -30.08 0.32 5.83
N GLY A 22 -31.06 0.14 4.94
CA GLY A 22 -30.88 0.32 3.49
C GLY A 22 -30.49 1.75 3.12
N ILE A 23 -31.16 2.75 3.69
CA ILE A 23 -30.84 4.16 3.46
C ILE A 23 -29.43 4.49 3.97
N LEU A 24 -29.09 4.08 5.20
CA LEU A 24 -27.77 4.33 5.77
C LEU A 24 -26.66 3.65 4.96
N ALA A 25 -26.87 2.40 4.53
CA ALA A 25 -25.91 1.67 3.71
C ALA A 25 -25.64 2.38 2.36
N SER A 26 -26.67 2.93 1.72
CA SER A 26 -26.54 3.62 0.43
C SER A 26 -25.57 4.80 0.46
N VAL A 27 -25.53 5.54 1.58
CA VAL A 27 -24.64 6.71 1.77
C VAL A 27 -23.29 6.29 2.34
N ALA A 28 -23.26 5.29 3.22
CA ALA A 28 -22.04 4.86 3.91
C ALA A 28 -21.06 4.11 2.99
N ILE A 29 -21.56 3.23 2.11
CA ILE A 29 -20.72 2.41 1.23
C ILE A 29 -19.80 3.23 0.32
N PRO A 30 -20.29 4.22 -0.47
CA PRO A 30 -19.41 4.98 -1.35
C PRO A 30 -18.34 5.77 -0.57
N LYS A 31 -18.71 6.37 0.56
CA LYS A 31 -17.78 7.08 1.44
C LYS A 31 -16.72 6.16 2.04
N TYR A 32 -17.12 4.97 2.49
CA TYR A 32 -16.17 4.00 3.02
C TYR A 32 -15.16 3.56 1.95
N ARG A 33 -15.60 3.38 0.70
CA ARG A 33 -14.72 3.01 -0.41
C ARG A 33 -13.68 4.10 -0.72
N SER A 34 -14.06 5.39 -0.67
CA SER A 34 -13.10 6.48 -0.88
C SER A 34 -12.06 6.55 0.24
N ILE A 35 -12.49 6.44 1.51
CA ILE A 35 -11.57 6.45 2.67
C ILE A 35 -10.58 5.29 2.58
N VAL A 36 -11.03 4.10 2.19
CA VAL A 36 -10.12 2.96 2.00
C VAL A 36 -9.11 3.24 0.89
N ALA A 37 -9.52 3.82 -0.24
CA ALA A 37 -8.60 4.19 -1.31
C ALA A 37 -7.56 5.23 -0.85
N GLU A 38 -8.01 6.31 -0.19
CA GLU A 38 -7.13 7.35 0.37
C GLU A 38 -6.15 6.77 1.40
N SER A 39 -6.60 5.83 2.23
CA SER A 39 -5.76 5.17 3.24
C SER A 39 -4.65 4.33 2.60
N LYS A 40 -4.96 3.62 1.50
CA LYS A 40 -3.97 2.86 0.74
C LYS A 40 -2.96 3.78 0.07
N GLU A 41 -3.41 4.89 -0.49
CA GLU A 41 -2.52 5.87 -1.11
C GLU A 41 -1.57 6.50 -0.09
N ALA A 42 -2.09 6.91 1.07
CA ALA A 42 -1.28 7.45 2.15
C ALA A 42 -0.25 6.43 2.67
N ALA A 43 -0.65 5.17 2.86
CA ALA A 43 0.25 4.10 3.28
C ALA A 43 1.34 3.84 2.23
N CYS A 44 0.98 3.78 0.94
CA CYS A 44 1.93 3.59 -0.16
C CYS A 44 2.93 4.74 -0.24
N LYS A 45 2.47 6.00 -0.13
CA LYS A 45 3.33 7.18 -0.12
C LYS A 45 4.29 7.19 1.07
N GLY A 46 3.80 6.82 2.26
CA GLY A 46 4.64 6.70 3.46
C GLY A 46 5.73 5.65 3.30
N ALA A 47 5.36 4.46 2.83
CA ALA A 47 6.30 3.37 2.55
C ALA A 47 7.30 3.73 1.45
N LEU A 48 6.86 4.38 0.36
CA LEU A 48 7.79 4.80 -0.69
C LEU A 48 8.72 5.92 -0.22
N GLY A 49 8.26 6.80 0.66
CA GLY A 49 9.08 7.83 1.29
C GLY A 49 10.27 7.24 2.05
N SER A 50 10.04 6.21 2.88
CA SER A 50 11.12 5.53 3.60
C SER A 50 12.09 4.82 2.65
N LEU A 51 11.56 4.13 1.63
CA LEU A 51 12.38 3.47 0.59
C LEU A 51 13.27 4.46 -0.18
N ARG A 52 12.69 5.55 -0.69
CA ARG A 52 13.41 6.61 -1.41
C ARG A 52 14.47 7.27 -0.52
N SER A 53 14.16 7.50 0.76
CA SER A 53 15.11 8.06 1.72
C SER A 53 16.30 7.13 1.99
N ALA A 54 16.07 5.83 2.14
CA ALA A 54 17.14 4.87 2.33
C ALA A 54 18.07 4.79 1.11
N ILE A 55 17.49 4.76 -0.10
CA ILE A 55 18.26 4.74 -1.35
C ILE A 55 19.10 6.02 -1.51
N SER A 56 18.55 7.19 -1.18
CA SER A 56 19.29 8.46 -1.28
C SER A 56 20.43 8.55 -0.26
N ILE A 57 20.23 8.04 0.96
CA ILE A 57 21.29 7.93 1.97
C ILE A 57 22.42 7.03 1.48
N TYR A 58 22.10 5.85 0.93
CA TYR A 58 23.11 4.94 0.36
C TYR A 58 23.92 5.62 -0.75
N TYR A 59 23.23 6.31 -1.67
CA TYR A 59 23.88 7.03 -2.77
C TYR A 59 24.86 8.10 -2.26
N ALA A 60 24.42 8.89 -1.28
CA ALA A 60 25.25 9.93 -0.65
C ALA A 60 26.44 9.34 0.12
N ASN A 61 26.21 8.26 0.88
CA ASN A 61 27.27 7.58 1.63
C ASN A 61 28.35 7.01 0.70
N THR A 62 27.95 6.41 -0.42
CA THR A 62 28.89 5.84 -1.39
C THR A 62 29.76 6.91 -2.03
N ALA A 63 29.20 8.11 -2.26
CA ALA A 63 29.97 9.26 -2.73
C ALA A 63 31.11 9.65 -1.76
N VAL A 64 30.86 9.58 -0.45
CA VAL A 64 31.84 9.92 0.58
C VAL A 64 32.87 8.81 0.79
N THR A 65 32.44 7.55 0.79
CA THR A 65 33.30 6.40 1.14
C THR A 65 34.15 5.90 -0.02
N THR A 66 33.61 5.93 -1.25
CA THR A 66 34.31 5.43 -2.44
C THR A 66 34.77 6.55 -3.38
N GLY A 67 34.39 7.79 -3.10
CA GLY A 67 34.69 8.94 -3.94
C GLY A 67 33.83 9.05 -5.20
N THR A 68 32.89 8.12 -5.42
CA THR A 68 31.96 8.14 -6.55
C THR A 68 30.55 7.82 -6.06
N ALA A 69 29.57 8.64 -6.41
CA ALA A 69 28.19 8.39 -6.05
C ALA A 69 27.60 7.29 -6.96
N THR A 70 27.15 6.19 -6.36
CA THR A 70 26.56 5.08 -7.09
C THR A 70 25.24 4.67 -6.48
N TRP A 71 24.24 4.44 -7.33
CA TRP A 71 22.96 3.89 -6.89
C TRP A 71 23.13 2.46 -6.37
N PRO A 72 22.36 2.05 -5.35
CA PRO A 72 22.47 0.69 -4.84
C PRO A 72 22.07 -0.32 -5.92
N PRO A 73 22.82 -1.42 -6.10
CA PRO A 73 22.34 -2.53 -6.92
C PRO A 73 21.08 -3.13 -6.27
N ILE A 74 20.21 -3.74 -7.08
CA ILE A 74 18.90 -4.23 -6.61
C ILE A 74 19.01 -5.22 -5.44
N ASP A 75 20.05 -6.05 -5.42
CA ASP A 75 20.26 -7.03 -4.36
C ASP A 75 20.61 -6.35 -3.01
N SER A 76 21.30 -5.20 -3.04
CA SER A 76 21.54 -4.40 -1.84
C SER A 76 20.25 -3.77 -1.31
N VAL A 77 19.34 -3.33 -2.18
CA VAL A 77 18.04 -2.77 -1.76
C VAL A 77 17.16 -3.86 -1.13
N ARG A 78 17.31 -5.10 -1.55
CA ARG A 78 16.57 -6.27 -1.02
C ARG A 78 17.13 -6.82 0.28
N THR A 79 18.37 -6.46 0.64
CA THR A 79 19.07 -7.01 1.79
C THR A 79 18.96 -6.06 2.98
N VAL A 80 18.31 -6.52 4.05
CA VAL A 80 18.22 -5.78 5.31
C VAL A 80 19.62 -5.54 5.89
N GLY A 81 19.85 -4.33 6.41
CA GLY A 81 21.13 -3.88 6.95
C GLY A 81 22.11 -3.36 5.90
N VAL A 82 21.75 -3.32 4.61
CA VAL A 82 22.60 -2.74 3.55
C VAL A 82 22.09 -1.38 3.09
N VAL A 83 20.87 -1.32 2.56
CA VAL A 83 20.22 -0.05 2.17
C VAL A 83 19.13 0.31 3.17
N LEU A 84 18.27 -0.67 3.48
CA LEU A 84 17.19 -0.54 4.45
C LEU A 84 17.62 -1.16 5.77
N GLU A 85 17.40 -0.46 6.88
CA GLU A 85 17.69 -0.96 8.23
C GLU A 85 16.59 -1.90 8.75
N GLN A 86 15.41 -1.85 8.14
CA GLN A 86 14.25 -2.66 8.49
C GLN A 86 13.78 -3.43 7.26
N ASP A 87 12.86 -4.36 7.46
CA ASP A 87 12.20 -5.08 6.37
C ASP A 87 11.53 -4.12 5.39
N ILE A 88 11.44 -4.54 4.13
CA ILE A 88 10.78 -3.76 3.08
C ILE A 88 9.30 -3.61 3.45
N PRO A 89 8.76 -2.39 3.51
CA PRO A 89 7.36 -2.18 3.83
C PRO A 89 6.45 -2.72 2.72
N ASP A 90 5.28 -3.20 3.11
CA ASP A 90 4.28 -3.71 2.17
C ASP A 90 3.77 -2.61 1.23
N ASN A 91 3.70 -2.91 -0.07
CA ASN A 91 2.90 -2.14 -1.01
C ASN A 91 1.40 -2.52 -0.85
N PRO A 92 0.52 -1.58 -0.42
CA PRO A 92 -0.91 -1.86 -0.22
C PRO A 92 -1.70 -2.13 -1.51
N TYR A 93 -1.08 -1.93 -2.68
CA TYR A 93 -1.63 -2.22 -4.00
C TYR A 93 -1.22 -3.58 -4.55
N GLN A 94 -0.37 -4.31 -3.84
CA GLN A 94 0.04 -5.65 -4.22
C GLN A 94 -0.47 -6.68 -3.21
N THR A 95 -0.87 -7.84 -3.71
CA THR A 95 -1.31 -8.98 -2.87
C THR A 95 -0.33 -10.14 -2.91
N ASN A 96 0.49 -10.24 -3.96
CA ASN A 96 1.51 -11.28 -4.08
C ASN A 96 2.91 -10.71 -3.84
N ALA A 97 3.48 -11.06 -2.68
CA ALA A 97 4.77 -10.56 -2.19
C ALA A 97 4.82 -9.01 -2.13
N PRO A 98 3.95 -8.35 -1.34
CA PRO A 98 3.88 -6.89 -1.24
C PRO A 98 5.15 -6.25 -0.65
N ASP A 99 5.96 -7.04 0.04
CA ASP A 99 7.25 -6.74 0.67
C ASP A 99 8.45 -6.96 -0.26
N SER A 100 8.23 -7.24 -1.55
CA SER A 100 9.31 -7.57 -2.47
C SER A 100 9.62 -6.46 -3.47
N ILE A 101 10.87 -6.37 -3.93
CA ILE A 101 11.31 -5.41 -4.94
C ILE A 101 11.67 -6.16 -6.22
N VAL A 102 11.23 -5.70 -7.38
CA VAL A 102 11.57 -6.23 -8.71
C VAL A 102 12.31 -5.19 -9.55
N THR A 103 12.97 -5.65 -10.63
CA THR A 103 13.61 -4.75 -11.59
C THR A 103 12.56 -3.92 -12.31
N GLY A 104 12.61 -2.61 -12.15
CA GLY A 104 11.69 -1.67 -12.76
C GLY A 104 12.02 -1.39 -14.22
N VAL A 105 10.99 -1.33 -15.07
CA VAL A 105 11.10 -0.97 -16.49
C VAL A 105 10.43 0.37 -16.73
N THR A 106 9.10 0.40 -16.58
CA THR A 106 8.24 1.57 -16.82
C THR A 106 7.19 1.65 -15.72
N LYS A 107 6.96 2.86 -15.19
CA LYS A 107 5.89 3.13 -14.22
C LYS A 107 4.52 2.77 -14.82
N GLY A 108 3.59 2.28 -13.99
CA GLY A 108 2.26 1.85 -14.43
C GLY A 108 2.21 0.49 -15.14
N THR A 109 3.34 -0.20 -15.31
CA THR A 109 3.39 -1.59 -15.79
C THR A 109 3.77 -2.49 -14.63
N ILE A 110 2.98 -3.55 -14.42
CA ILE A 110 3.35 -4.59 -13.45
C ILE A 110 4.50 -5.40 -14.04
N VAL A 111 5.63 -5.44 -13.33
CA VAL A 111 6.80 -6.22 -13.70
C VAL A 111 6.90 -7.47 -12.81
N GLY A 112 7.16 -8.62 -13.43
CA GLY A 112 7.25 -9.91 -12.74
C GLY A 112 5.90 -10.41 -12.20
N THR A 113 5.92 -11.61 -11.62
CA THR A 113 4.74 -12.24 -11.01
C THR A 113 4.67 -12.05 -9.49
N ARG A 114 5.74 -11.54 -8.88
CA ARG A 114 5.96 -11.38 -7.43
C ARG A 114 6.75 -10.09 -7.25
N GLY A 115 6.13 -9.02 -6.75
CA GLY A 115 6.77 -7.72 -6.70
C GLY A 115 5.86 -6.67 -6.11
N GLY A 116 6.13 -6.22 -4.89
CA GLY A 116 5.48 -5.08 -4.27
C GLY A 116 5.94 -3.76 -4.89
N TRP A 117 7.25 -3.60 -5.07
CA TRP A 117 7.88 -2.38 -5.57
C TRP A 117 8.72 -2.65 -6.80
N ALA A 118 8.83 -1.67 -7.68
CA ALA A 118 9.69 -1.71 -8.85
C ALA A 118 10.84 -0.72 -8.66
N TYR A 119 12.08 -1.18 -8.86
CA TYR A 119 13.29 -0.41 -8.65
C TYR A 119 14.19 -0.41 -9.88
N LYS A 120 14.68 0.76 -10.28
CA LYS A 120 15.58 0.93 -11.40
C LYS A 120 16.96 1.40 -10.94
N ALA A 121 17.90 0.46 -10.89
CA ALA A 121 19.27 0.71 -10.41
C ALA A 121 20.03 1.78 -11.21
N SER A 122 19.73 1.96 -12.50
CA SER A 122 20.40 2.99 -13.32
C SER A 122 20.03 4.42 -12.91
N THR A 123 18.85 4.63 -12.32
CA THR A 123 18.34 5.96 -11.95
C THR A 123 18.12 6.12 -10.45
N GLY A 124 18.19 5.04 -9.66
CA GLY A 124 17.85 5.06 -8.24
C GLY A 124 16.35 5.17 -7.96
N GLU A 125 15.51 5.15 -9.01
CA GLU A 125 14.08 5.35 -8.86
C GLU A 125 13.39 4.08 -8.35
N ILE A 126 12.52 4.27 -7.35
CA ILE A 126 11.62 3.24 -6.84
C ILE A 126 10.17 3.74 -6.92
N TRP A 127 9.24 2.86 -7.28
CA TRP A 127 7.81 3.13 -7.43
C TRP A 127 6.98 1.88 -7.11
N PRO A 128 5.68 2.01 -6.80
CA PRO A 128 4.82 0.84 -6.58
C PRO A 128 4.68 0.01 -7.85
N ASN A 129 4.83 -1.31 -7.73
CA ASN A 129 4.64 -2.24 -8.85
C ASN A 129 3.15 -2.52 -9.06
N THR A 130 2.48 -1.55 -9.67
CA THR A 130 1.03 -1.51 -9.86
C THR A 130 0.70 -0.92 -11.22
N ASN A 131 -0.45 -1.33 -11.78
CA ASN A 131 -1.04 -0.76 -12.99
C ASN A 131 -2.31 0.06 -12.69
N THR A 132 -2.66 0.27 -11.42
CA THR A 132 -3.77 1.14 -11.09
C THR A 132 -3.42 2.60 -11.45
N VAL A 133 -4.42 3.32 -11.95
CA VAL A 133 -4.30 4.72 -12.38
C VAL A 133 -4.05 5.63 -11.17
N GLY A 134 -3.17 6.65 -11.31
CA GLY A 134 -2.89 7.64 -10.27
C GLY A 134 -1.77 7.26 -9.30
N GLU A 135 -1.54 5.96 -9.07
CA GLU A 135 -0.59 5.46 -8.06
C GLU A 135 0.87 5.61 -8.45
N ASN A 136 1.18 6.00 -9.69
CA ASN A 136 2.54 6.20 -10.18
C ASN A 136 2.86 7.66 -10.56
N ASP A 137 1.89 8.57 -10.36
CA ASP A 137 1.94 9.96 -10.87
C ASP A 137 2.64 10.93 -9.89
N TRP A 138 3.32 10.40 -8.88
CA TRP A 138 3.99 11.11 -7.78
C TRP A 138 5.43 10.60 -7.52
#